data_AF-A0AAU4Z293-F1
#
_entry.id   AF-A0AAU4Z293-F1
#
_cell.length_a   1.000
_cell.length_b   1.000
_cell.length_c   1.000
_cell.angle_alpha   90.00
_cell.angle_beta   90.00
_cell.angle_gamma   90.00
#
_symmetry.space_group_name_H-M   'P 1'
#
loop_
_entity.id
_entity.type
_entity.pdbx_description
1 polymer ?
#
loop_
_entity_poly.entity_id
_entity_poly.type
_entity_poly.pdbx_seq_one_letter_code
_entity_poly.pdbx_strand_id
1 'polypeptide(L)' 'MPADMPPWILDHRRTLGERIRDRRMHQNFTQEQLAHSVGVSRDTVQRIEGGQNDARI' A
#
# COMPACT_ATOMS: atom_id res chain seq x y z
N MET A 1 13.64 2.62 -13.28
CA MET A 1 14.55 2.13 -12.21
C MET A 1 14.31 2.98 -10.97
N PRO A 2 14.27 2.41 -9.75
CA PRO A 2 14.05 3.17 -8.51
C PRO A 2 15.36 3.83 -8.03
N ALA A 3 16.00 4.61 -8.90
CA ALA A 3 17.31 5.23 -8.62
C ALA A 3 17.28 6.77 -8.55
N ASP A 4 16.18 7.42 -8.98
CA ASP A 4 16.07 8.89 -9.06
C ASP A 4 15.11 9.51 -8.03
N MET A 5 14.57 8.71 -7.12
CA MET A 5 13.56 9.19 -6.17
C MET A 5 14.22 9.63 -4.85
N PRO A 6 14.00 10.88 -4.39
CA PRO A 6 14.50 11.33 -3.10
C PRO A 6 14.07 10.41 -1.93
N PRO A 7 14.93 10.19 -0.93
CA PRO A 7 14.64 9.28 0.20
C PRO A 7 13.34 9.58 0.94
N TRP A 8 12.96 10.85 1.06
CA TRP A 8 11.74 11.27 1.76
C TRP A 8 10.46 10.80 1.05
N ILE A 9 10.49 10.56 -0.26
CA ILE A 9 9.33 10.03 -0.99
C ILE A 9 9.14 8.55 -0.68
N LEU A 10 10.24 7.78 -0.60
CA LEU A 10 10.20 6.37 -0.23
C LEU A 10 9.73 6.18 1.22
N ASP A 11 10.22 7.03 2.12
CA ASP A 11 9.79 7.07 3.52
C ASP A 11 8.28 7.35 3.62
N HIS A 12 7.81 8.39 2.93
CA HIS A 12 6.39 8.73 2.91
C HIS A 12 5.49 7.59 2.40
N ARG A 13 5.93 6.86 1.36
CA ARG A 13 5.21 5.68 0.84
C ARG A 13 5.14 4.55 1.85
N ARG A 14 6.24 4.30 2.57
CA ARG A 14 6.28 3.29 3.64
C ARG A 14 5.31 3.67 4.74
N THR A 15 5.36 4.91 5.23
CA THR A 15 4.43 5.39 6.26
C THR A 15 2.96 5.29 5.82
N LEU A 16 2.66 5.62 4.56
CA LEU A 16 1.31 5.47 4.03
C LEU A 16 0.87 4.00 3.99
N GLY A 17 1.74 3.11 3.49
CA GLY A 17 1.47 1.66 3.43
C GLY A 17 1.21 1.05 4.81
N GLU A 18 1.99 1.45 5.82
CA GLU A 18 1.83 1.04 7.22
C GLU A 18 0.46 1.48 7.76
N ARG A 19 0.08 2.74 7.55
CA ARG A 19 -1.23 3.27 8.00
C ARG A 19 -2.41 2.53 7.37
N ILE A 20 -2.33 2.19 6.08
CA ILE A 20 -3.35 1.41 5.38
C ILE A 20 -3.45 0.01 5.98
N ARG A 21 -2.30 -0.65 6.20
CA ARG A 21 -2.23 -1.96 6.84
C ARG A 21 -2.85 -1.96 8.24
N ASP A 22 -2.53 -0.96 9.06
CA ASP A 22 -3.05 -0.84 10.43
C ASP A 22 -4.57 -0.68 10.44
N ARG A 23 -5.10 0.16 9.56
CA ARG A 23 -6.54 0.37 9.42
C ARG A 23 -7.26 -0.88 8.89
N ARG A 24 -6.63 -1.64 7.99
CA ARG A 24 -7.15 -2.91 7.50
C ARG A 24 -7.23 -3.93 8.63
N MET A 25 -6.15 -4.08 9.41
CA MET A 25 -6.09 -5.02 10.54
C MET A 25 -7.07 -4.64 11.65
N HIS A 26 -7.22 -3.35 11.96
CA HIS A 26 -8.24 -2.88 12.92
C HIS A 26 -9.68 -3.24 12.52
N GLN A 27 -9.93 -3.39 11.22
CA GLN A 27 -11.24 -3.81 10.70
C GLN A 27 -11.33 -5.33 10.48
N ASN A 28 -10.29 -6.09 10.87
CA ASN A 28 -10.18 -7.54 10.67
C ASN A 28 -10.30 -7.98 9.20
N PHE A 29 -9.84 -7.15 8.27
CA PHE A 29 -9.86 -7.49 6.85
C PHE A 29 -8.56 -8.19 6.44
N THR A 30 -8.65 -9.21 5.61
CA THR A 30 -7.50 -9.72 4.84
C THR A 30 -7.17 -8.76 3.70
N GLN A 31 -5.97 -8.87 3.13
CA GLN A 31 -5.61 -8.09 1.93
C GLN A 31 -6.56 -8.38 0.76
N GLU A 32 -7.05 -9.61 0.64
CA GLU A 32 -8.01 -10.02 -0.39
C GLU A 32 -9.38 -9.37 -0.19
N GLN A 33 -9.87 -9.32 1.05
CA GLN A 33 -11.13 -8.65 1.39
C GLN A 33 -11.07 -7.15 1.12
N LEU A 34 -9.97 -6.49 1.48
CA LEU A 34 -9.77 -5.07 1.16
C LEU A 34 -9.70 -4.84 -0.35
N ALA A 35 -8.95 -5.69 -1.07
CA ALA A 35 -8.82 -5.60 -2.52
C ALA A 35 -10.18 -5.70 -3.21
N HIS A 36 -10.98 -6.69 -2.82
CA HIS A 36 -12.34 -6.87 -3.30
C HIS A 36 -13.25 -5.68 -2.97
N SER A 37 -13.15 -5.11 -1.76
CA SER A 37 -14.02 -3.99 -1.35
C SER A 37 -13.74 -2.68 -2.08
N VAL A 38 -12.53 -2.49 -2.62
CA VAL A 38 -12.13 -1.28 -3.35
C VAL A 38 -11.93 -1.50 -4.86
N GLY A 39 -12.20 -2.71 -5.35
CA GLY A 39 -12.15 -3.03 -6.79
C GLY A 39 -10.74 -3.09 -7.38
N VAL A 40 -9.75 -3.53 -6.60
CA VAL A 40 -8.36 -3.72 -7.07
C VAL A 40 -7.88 -5.14 -6.82
N SER A 41 -6.72 -5.51 -7.37
CA SER A 41 -6.13 -6.83 -7.14
C SER A 41 -5.44 -6.92 -5.77
N ARG A 42 -5.39 -8.12 -5.18
CA ARG A 42 -4.69 -8.37 -3.89
C ARG A 42 -3.22 -7.97 -3.94
N ASP A 43 -2.54 -8.20 -5.08
CA ASP A 43 -1.15 -7.80 -5.29
C ASP A 43 -0.96 -6.28 -5.28
N THR A 44 -1.98 -5.52 -5.69
CA THR A 44 -1.96 -4.05 -5.66
C THR A 44 -2.03 -3.58 -4.21
N VAL A 45 -2.91 -4.16 -3.40
CA VAL A 45 -2.95 -3.91 -1.94
C VAL A 45 -1.62 -4.29 -1.29
N GLN A 46 -1.06 -5.46 -1.62
CA GLN A 46 0.22 -5.91 -1.07
C GLN A 46 1.36 -4.93 -1.40
N ARG A 47 1.43 -4.42 -2.63
CA ARG A 47 2.45 -3.44 -3.05
C ARG A 47 2.25 -2.08 -2.37
N ILE A 48 1.01 -1.63 -2.21
CA ILE A 48 0.68 -0.39 -1.49
C ILE A 48 1.10 -0.49 -0.02
N GLU A 49 0.66 -1.54 0.68
CA GLU A 49 1.04 -1.76 2.09
C GLU A 49 2.55 -1.95 2.27
N GLY A 50 3.23 -2.48 1.25
CA GLY A 50 4.68 -2.62 1.23
C GLY A 50 5.46 -1.36 0.82
N GLY A 51 4.79 -0.24 0.50
CA GLY A 51 5.43 0.99 0.04
C GLY A 51 6.07 0.90 -1.36
N GLN A 52 5.73 -0.14 -2.13
CA GLN A 52 6.37 -0.48 -3.42
C GLN A 52 5.69 0.17 -4.63
N ASN A 53 4.46 0.71 -4.49
CA ASN A 53 3.76 1.31 -5.61
C ASN A 53 3.80 2.84 -5.53
N ASP A 54 4.23 3.49 -6.63
CA ASP A 54 3.63 4.75 -7.03
C ASP A 54 2.13 4.48 -7.13
N ALA A 55 1.33 4.99 -6.21
CA ALA A 55 -0.12 5.01 -6.38
C ALA A 55 -0.47 6.01 -7.49
N ARG A 56 -0.03 5.73 -8.72
CA ARG A 56 -0.63 6.28 -9.94
C ARG A 56 -1.81 5.36 -10.27
N ILE A 57 -2.93 5.68 -9.64
CA ILE A 57 -4.27 5.40 -10.16
C ILE A 57 -4.57 6.39 -11.27
#